data_AF-A0A6J4RGV8-F1
#
_entry.id   AF-A0A6J4RGV8-F1
#
_cell.length_a   1.000
_cell.length_b   1.000
_cell.length_c   1.000
_cell.angle_alpha   90.00
_cell.angle_beta   90.00
_cell.angle_gamma   90.00
#
_symmetry.space_group_name_H-M   'P 1'
#
loop_
_entity.id
_entity.type
_entity.pdbx_description
1 polymer ?
#
loop_
_entity_poly.entity_id
_entity_poly.type
_entity_poly.pdbx_seq_one_letter_code
_entity_poly.pdbx_strand_id
1 'polypeptide(L)' 'MFLRIDKLQIELPRPQQADPESAGIVQEFMGGKFGEMSTLMNYTYQSFNMRGKSKIRPYYDLVANIAAE' A
#
# COMPACT_ATOMS: atom_id res chain seq x y z
N MET A 1 -0.34 -1.05 -15.93
CA MET A 1 0.39 -2.33 -15.78
C MET A 1 1.28 -2.21 -14.57
N PHE A 2 1.44 -3.28 -13.80
CA PHE A 2 2.33 -3.31 -12.64
C PHE A 2 3.55 -4.16 -12.97
N LEU A 3 4.71 -3.80 -12.43
CA LEU A 3 5.92 -4.59 -12.44
C LEU A 3 6.30 -4.90 -10.98
N ARG A 4 6.97 -6.02 -10.75
CA ARG A 4 7.44 -6.41 -9.42
C ARG A 4 8.96 -6.38 -9.38
N ILE A 5 9.49 -5.75 -8.34
CA ILE A 5 10.91 -5.82 -7.98
C ILE A 5 10.99 -6.73 -6.76
N ASP A 6 11.88 -7.73 -6.77
CA ASP A 6 12.02 -8.70 -5.67
C ASP A 6 12.88 -8.13 -4.54
N LYS A 7 12.40 -7.04 -3.93
CA LYS A 7 13.01 -6.35 -2.78
C LYS A 7 11.91 -5.75 -1.90
N LEU A 8 12.19 -5.66 -0.60
CA LEU A 8 11.41 -4.82 0.31
C LEU A 8 11.81 -3.34 0.12
N GLN A 9 10.92 -2.42 0.50
CA GLN A 9 11.19 -0.97 0.43
C GLN A 9 12.34 -0.56 1.38
N ILE A 10 12.54 -1.31 2.47
CA ILE A 10 13.65 -1.17 3.42
C ILE A 10 14.21 -2.53 3.83
N GLU A 11 15.43 -2.55 4.36
CA GLU A 11 15.98 -3.73 5.01
C GLU A 11 15.31 -3.96 6.38
N LEU A 12 15.00 -5.22 6.71
CA LEU A 12 14.46 -5.61 8.00
C LEU A 12 15.46 -6.50 8.75
N PRO A 13 15.66 -6.28 10.07
CA PRO A 13 16.51 -7.16 10.87
C PRO A 13 15.87 -8.55 10.99
N ARG A 14 16.71 -9.57 11.12
CA ARG A 14 16.23 -10.93 11.38
C ARG A 14 15.72 -11.02 12.82
N PRO A 15 14.48 -11.49 13.07
CA PRO A 15 13.98 -11.69 14.42
C PRO A 15 14.77 -12.81 15.12
N GLN A 16 14.95 -12.69 16.44
CA GLN A 16 15.68 -13.67 17.25
C GLN A 16 14.86 -14.94 17.51
N GLN A 17 13.54 -14.79 17.64
CA GLN A 17 12.59 -15.86 17.89
C GLN A 17 11.23 -15.53 17.27
N ALA A 18 10.36 -16.53 17.15
CA ALA A 18 8.98 -16.31 16.75
C ALA A 18 8.19 -15.65 17.89
N ASP A 19 7.31 -14.70 17.55
CA ASP A 19 6.43 -14.02 18.49
C ASP A 19 5.01 -13.93 17.89
N PRO A 20 4.12 -14.90 18.20
CA PRO A 20 2.76 -14.93 17.68
C PRO A 20 1.87 -13.78 18.19
N GLU A 21 2.13 -13.27 19.40
CA GLU A 21 1.34 -12.20 19.99
C GLU A 21 1.63 -10.88 19.27
N SER A 22 2.91 -10.54 19.12
CA SER A 22 3.32 -9.36 18.34
C SER A 22 2.88 -9.45 16.88
N ALA A 23 2.94 -10.63 16.27
CA ALA A 23 2.41 -10.84 14.91
C ALA A 23 0.89 -10.57 14.84
N GLY A 24 0.14 -10.97 15.87
CA GLY A 24 -1.29 -10.67 15.99
C GLY A 24 -1.57 -9.17 16.10
N ILE A 25 -0.75 -8.42 16.84
CA ILE A 25 -0.87 -6.95 16.95
C ILE A 25 -0.55 -6.27 15.61
N VAL A 26 0.52 -6.70 14.94
CA VAL A 26 0.94 -6.11 13.65
C VAL A 26 -0.12 -6.31 12.56
N GLN A 27 -0.99 -7.32 12.66
CA GLN A 27 -2.07 -7.54 11.70
C GLN A 27 -3.06 -6.39 11.60
N GLU A 28 -3.28 -5.59 12.65
CA GLU A 28 -4.15 -4.41 12.56
C GLU A 28 -3.59 -3.37 11.58
N PHE A 29 -2.26 -3.25 11.49
CA PHE A 29 -1.61 -2.36 10.52
C PHE A 29 -1.63 -2.93 9.10
N MET A 30 -1.89 -4.22 8.90
CA MET A 30 -2.02 -4.83 7.57
C MET A 30 -3.47 -4.87 7.11
N GLY A 31 -4.31 -5.64 7.81
CA GLY A 31 -5.70 -5.94 7.42
C GLY A 31 -6.77 -5.21 8.23
N GLY A 32 -6.37 -4.41 9.22
CA GLY A 32 -7.28 -3.60 10.00
C GLY A 32 -7.96 -2.49 9.18
N LYS A 33 -8.95 -1.84 9.79
CA LYS A 33 -9.75 -0.80 9.10
C LYS A 33 -8.89 0.37 8.61
N PHE A 34 -7.80 0.65 9.30
CA PHE A 34 -6.85 1.71 8.96
C PHE A 34 -5.46 1.16 8.61
N GLY A 35 -5.38 -0.14 8.28
CA GLY A 35 -4.14 -0.77 7.84
C GLY A 35 -3.80 -0.51 6.37
N GLU A 36 -2.63 -0.98 5.95
CA GLU A 36 -2.07 -0.75 4.62
C GLU A 36 -2.93 -1.30 3.48
N MET A 37 -3.68 -2.39 3.72
CA MET A 37 -4.62 -2.89 2.71
C MET A 37 -5.75 -1.88 2.43
N SER A 38 -6.14 -1.10 3.43
CA SER A 38 -7.18 -0.08 3.28
C SER A 38 -6.65 1.12 2.50
N THR A 39 -5.45 1.60 2.79
CA THR A 39 -4.82 2.71 2.02
C THR A 39 -4.56 2.27 0.58
N LEU A 40 -3.92 1.12 0.38
CA LEU A 40 -3.66 0.52 -0.93
C LEU A 40 -4.92 0.43 -1.78
N MET A 41 -5.98 -0.19 -1.25
CA MET A 41 -7.20 -0.41 -2.04
C MET A 41 -7.97 0.88 -2.27
N ASN A 42 -8.02 1.80 -1.31
CA ASN A 42 -8.68 3.10 -1.51
C ASN A 42 -8.04 3.86 -2.67
N TYR A 43 -6.72 4.04 -2.66
CA TYR A 43 -6.03 4.80 -3.72
C TYR A 43 -6.02 4.05 -5.05
N THR A 44 -5.89 2.72 -5.03
CA THR A 44 -5.98 1.90 -6.24
C THR A 44 -7.32 2.08 -6.94
N TYR A 45 -8.44 1.89 -6.24
CA TYR A 45 -9.76 2.03 -6.84
C TYR A 45 -10.09 3.48 -7.19
N GLN A 46 -9.62 4.46 -6.42
CA GLN A 46 -9.73 5.87 -6.81
C GLN A 46 -8.99 6.16 -8.11
N SER A 47 -7.77 5.64 -8.28
CA SER A 47 -6.98 5.81 -9.51
C SER A 47 -7.69 5.20 -10.73
N PHE A 48 -8.32 4.04 -10.56
CA PHE A 48 -9.08 3.37 -11.64
C PHE A 48 -10.32 4.19 -12.02
N ASN A 49 -11.08 4.61 -11.02
CA ASN A 49 -12.39 5.27 -11.19
C ASN A 49 -12.29 6.78 -11.45
N MET A 50 -11.10 7.39 -11.38
CA MET A 50 -10.93 8.84 -11.53
C MET A 50 -11.39 9.32 -12.92
N ARG A 51 -12.20 10.38 -12.93
CA ARG A 51 -12.77 10.95 -14.17
C ARG A 51 -11.91 12.09 -14.68
N GLY A 52 -11.84 12.24 -16.00
CA GLY A 52 -11.11 13.35 -16.63
C GLY A 52 -9.61 13.33 -16.34
N LYS A 53 -8.99 12.14 -16.24
CA LYS A 53 -7.57 11.93 -15.88
C LYS A 53 -6.62 12.89 -16.61
N SER A 54 -6.83 13.14 -17.90
CA SER A 54 -6.01 14.08 -18.69
C SER A 54 -6.20 15.56 -18.29
N LYS A 55 -7.40 15.94 -17.84
CA LYS A 55 -7.74 17.32 -17.42
C LYS A 55 -7.27 17.63 -16.00
N ILE A 56 -7.28 16.64 -15.11
CA ILE A 56 -6.86 16.76 -13.71
C ILE A 56 -5.59 15.94 -13.43
N ARG A 57 -4.68 15.93 -14.40
CA ARG A 57 -3.50 15.06 -14.41
C ARG A 57 -2.66 15.12 -13.12
N PRO A 58 -2.35 16.28 -12.53
CA PRO A 58 -1.55 16.31 -11.30
C PRO A 58 -2.15 15.51 -10.14
N TYR A 59 -3.48 15.52 -10.02
CA TYR A 59 -4.19 14.78 -8.97
C TYR A 59 -4.28 13.30 -9.29
N TYR A 60 -4.50 12.95 -10.56
CA TYR A 60 -4.47 11.57 -11.01
C TYR A 60 -3.10 10.93 -10.81
N ASP A 61 -2.04 11.62 -11.23
CA ASP A 61 -0.67 11.14 -11.10
C ASP A 61 -0.29 10.97 -9.62
N LEU A 62 -0.73 11.87 -8.73
CA LEU A 62 -0.51 11.74 -7.28
C LEU A 62 -1.19 10.48 -6.70
N VAL A 63 -2.50 10.31 -6.93
CA VAL A 63 -3.24 9.17 -6.37
C VAL A 63 -2.74 7.84 -6.94
N ALA A 64 -2.46 7.79 -8.24
CA ALA A 64 -1.93 6.59 -8.88
C ALA A 64 -0.51 6.24 -8.40
N ASN A 65 0.30 7.23 -8.05
CA ASN A 65 1.65 7.02 -7.52
C ASN A 65 1.60 6.50 -6.08
N ILE A 66 0.80 7.12 -5.20
CA ILE A 66 0.63 6.64 -3.81
C ILE A 66 0.05 5.22 -3.78
N ALA A 67 -0.84 4.87 -4.72
CA ALA A 67 -1.35 3.51 -4.83
C ALA A 67 -0.28 2.45 -5.21
N ALA A 68 0.87 2.90 -5.73
CA ALA A 68 1.96 2.05 -6.19
C ALA A 68 3.21 2.11 -5.29
N GLU A 69 3.21 2.99 -4.29
CA GLU A 69 4.19 3.03 -3.20
C GLU A 69 4.13 1.74 -2.37
#